data_AF-A0A1E5JTM0-F1
#
_entry.id   AF-A0A1E5JTM0-F1
#
_cell.length_a   1.000
_cell.length_b   1.000
_cell.length_c   1.000
_cell.angle_alpha   90.00
_cell.angle_beta   90.00
_cell.angle_gamma   90.00
#
_symmetry.space_group_name_H-M   'P 1'
#
loop_
_entity.id
_entity.type
_entity.pdbx_description
1 polymer ?
#
loop_
_entity_poly.entity_id
_entity_poly.type
_entity_poly.pdbx_seq_one_letter_code
_entity_poly.pdbx_strand_id
1 'polypeptide(L)'
;MKVYELKRHVDDLFKNKRDPLKKPREIMDFISKLVEILDSLEVESELYPGMMPPVEKLINQFWHWIACNVPHDQWKGGPYVTPWISLQQLLVKEGLLAADFHHPILYEVLKHQFNLLAGNRLQITDLMPLFIRAGRMLKYMQPNDEGYPFVKLHAEIAARRPQELAKIKDIIFLLRASFYLIYRYCTIEQLALMPSLIYFRDVTTDEERRSECAIFSYLAKNTADCIEFFNTYDDYIDTRSIALIDALRNVSAWMPTKRSDFLSATNRSRWVYPFIQQARFAQNNTGDLKAGDDLINSTLHLLEQDFSTRKDQSFSGALSFIAAVRRQKRVLTNDEAKLVHSAVSLFAFNQYIKHREEDPRGDRYSILSLSGETKCHAAEKRKSAILGQPSKFGFFETLAINQGRLKKLVDFLEESPEKYSEDYVVSI
;
A
#
# COMPACT_ATOMS: atom_id res chain seq x y z
N MET A 1 -38.69 -10.12 20.60
CA MET A 1 -39.56 -9.77 19.44
C MET A 1 -40.43 -10.96 19.02
N LYS A 2 -41.69 -10.72 18.66
CA LYS A 2 -42.60 -11.73 18.08
C LYS A 2 -42.39 -11.90 16.57
N VAL A 3 -42.77 -13.05 16.01
CA VAL A 3 -42.62 -13.33 14.56
C VAL A 3 -43.31 -12.27 13.68
N TYR A 4 -44.52 -11.82 14.03
CA TYR A 4 -45.23 -10.79 13.24
C TYR A 4 -44.48 -9.44 13.17
N GLU A 5 -43.73 -9.09 14.23
CA GLU A 5 -42.98 -7.84 14.30
C GLU A 5 -41.79 -7.87 13.33
N LEU A 6 -41.10 -9.02 13.26
CA LEU A 6 -40.04 -9.25 12.29
C LEU A 6 -40.58 -9.22 10.86
N LYS A 7 -41.71 -9.89 10.59
CA LYS A 7 -42.36 -9.85 9.27
C LYS A 7 -42.68 -8.43 8.84
N ARG A 8 -43.26 -7.62 9.73
CA ARG A 8 -43.54 -6.21 9.48
C ARG A 8 -42.27 -5.42 9.16
N HIS A 9 -41.19 -5.64 9.92
CA HIS A 9 -39.91 -4.99 9.65
C HIS A 9 -39.30 -5.39 8.30
N VAL A 10 -39.36 -6.66 7.92
CA VAL A 10 -38.91 -7.14 6.61
C VAL A 10 -39.73 -6.50 5.50
N ASP A 11 -41.05 -6.44 5.65
CA ASP A 11 -41.92 -5.76 4.70
C ASP A 11 -41.57 -4.27 4.56
N ASP A 12 -41.34 -3.56 5.66
CA ASP A 12 -40.96 -2.14 5.64
C ASP A 12 -39.57 -1.91 5.02
N LEU A 13 -38.61 -2.78 5.29
CA LEU A 13 -37.25 -2.68 4.75
C LEU A 13 -37.20 -2.96 3.24
N PHE A 14 -38.01 -3.90 2.76
CA PHE A 14 -37.88 -4.42 1.39
C PHE A 14 -38.98 -4.01 0.42
N LYS A 15 -40.19 -3.68 0.88
CA LYS A 15 -41.33 -3.22 0.04
C LYS A 15 -41.40 -1.69 -0.12
N ASN A 16 -41.03 -0.90 0.90
CA ASN A 16 -41.32 0.55 0.93
C ASN A 16 -40.27 1.48 0.29
N LYS A 17 -39.18 1.00 -0.32
CA LYS A 17 -38.04 1.88 -0.66
C LYS A 17 -37.42 1.84 -2.06
N ARG A 18 -37.96 1.15 -3.07
CA ARG A 18 -37.59 1.35 -4.51
C ARG A 18 -38.36 0.42 -5.45
N ASP A 19 -38.56 0.90 -6.67
CA ASP A 19 -39.17 0.21 -7.81
C ASP A 19 -38.55 -1.20 -8.02
N PRO A 20 -39.34 -2.29 -7.91
CA PRO A 20 -38.86 -3.67 -8.06
C PRO A 20 -38.23 -3.94 -9.43
N LEU A 21 -38.54 -3.14 -10.46
CA LEU A 21 -37.96 -3.24 -11.80
C LEU A 21 -36.47 -2.83 -11.86
N LYS A 22 -35.91 -2.24 -10.79
CA LYS A 22 -34.50 -1.81 -10.71
C LYS A 22 -33.62 -2.70 -9.82
N LYS A 23 -34.15 -3.76 -9.23
CA LYS A 23 -33.37 -4.68 -8.38
C LYS A 23 -32.87 -5.87 -9.20
N PRO A 24 -31.61 -6.32 -9.02
CA PRO A 24 -31.14 -7.58 -9.58
C PRO A 24 -32.07 -8.72 -9.14
N ARG A 25 -32.32 -9.67 -10.03
CA ARG A 25 -33.25 -10.79 -9.79
C ARG A 25 -32.85 -11.58 -8.54
N GLU A 26 -31.56 -11.77 -8.34
CA GLU A 26 -30.97 -12.50 -7.22
C GLU A 26 -31.31 -11.84 -5.88
N ILE A 27 -31.34 -10.50 -5.83
CA ILE A 27 -31.74 -9.76 -4.62
C ILE A 27 -33.22 -10.02 -4.31
N MET A 28 -34.08 -10.06 -5.32
CA MET A 28 -35.50 -10.38 -5.14
C MET A 28 -35.67 -11.82 -4.66
N ASP A 29 -34.90 -12.76 -5.21
CA ASP A 29 -34.93 -14.17 -4.79
C ASP A 29 -34.52 -14.33 -3.32
N PHE A 30 -33.52 -13.59 -2.83
CA PHE A 30 -33.16 -13.59 -1.41
C PHE A 30 -34.28 -13.04 -0.51
N ILE A 31 -34.96 -11.97 -0.95
CA ILE A 31 -36.08 -11.38 -0.21
C ILE A 31 -37.25 -12.37 -0.16
N SER A 32 -37.60 -12.99 -1.29
CA SER A 32 -38.67 -14.00 -1.35
C SER A 32 -38.39 -15.18 -0.43
N LYS A 33 -37.16 -15.71 -0.45
CA LYS A 33 -36.75 -16.80 0.46
C LYS A 33 -36.84 -16.40 1.93
N LEU A 34 -36.50 -15.15 2.27
CA LEU A 34 -36.63 -14.66 3.64
C LEU A 34 -38.11 -14.65 4.08
N VAL A 35 -39.00 -14.17 3.21
CA VAL A 35 -40.45 -14.17 3.47
C VAL A 35 -40.96 -15.61 3.65
N GLU A 36 -40.58 -16.54 2.76
CA GLU A 36 -40.95 -17.96 2.86
C GLU A 36 -40.50 -18.60 4.19
N ILE A 37 -39.27 -18.32 4.63
CA ILE A 37 -38.76 -18.79 5.93
C ILE A 37 -39.65 -18.28 7.07
N LEU A 38 -39.95 -16.97 7.07
CA LEU A 38 -40.75 -16.38 8.13
C LEU A 38 -42.21 -16.84 8.08
N ASP A 39 -42.76 -17.14 6.90
CA ASP A 39 -44.13 -17.64 6.73
C ASP A 39 -44.36 -19.04 7.28
N SER A 40 -43.30 -19.85 7.35
CA SER A 40 -43.35 -21.14 8.02
C SER A 40 -43.43 -21.07 9.56
N LEU A 41 -43.22 -19.88 10.14
CA LEU A 41 -43.20 -19.67 11.59
C LEU A 41 -44.56 -19.20 12.12
N GLU A 42 -44.94 -19.68 13.30
CA GLU A 42 -46.15 -19.25 13.99
C GLU A 42 -46.10 -17.77 14.37
N VAL A 43 -47.13 -17.02 13.98
CA VAL A 43 -47.17 -15.55 14.00
C VAL A 43 -47.04 -14.94 15.40
N GLU A 44 -47.65 -15.57 16.40
CA GLU A 44 -47.68 -15.11 17.80
C GLU A 44 -46.46 -15.55 18.61
N SER A 45 -45.66 -16.47 18.06
CA SER A 45 -44.55 -17.10 18.78
C SER A 45 -43.39 -16.12 18.97
N GLU A 46 -42.75 -16.21 20.14
CA GLU A 46 -41.54 -15.46 20.43
C GLU A 46 -40.38 -16.04 19.63
N LEU A 47 -39.59 -15.16 19.01
CA LEU A 47 -38.37 -15.57 18.33
C LEU A 47 -37.32 -15.98 19.36
N TYR A 48 -36.74 -17.17 19.19
CA TYR A 48 -35.62 -17.65 19.98
C TYR A 48 -34.49 -18.15 19.06
N PRO A 49 -33.24 -18.26 19.56
CA PRO A 49 -32.08 -18.58 18.73
C PRO A 49 -32.20 -19.88 17.92
N GLY A 50 -32.93 -20.88 18.42
CA GLY A 50 -33.16 -22.15 17.71
C GLY A 50 -33.97 -22.02 16.41
N MET A 51 -34.68 -20.91 16.19
CA MET A 51 -35.42 -20.62 14.95
C MET A 51 -34.57 -19.91 13.90
N MET A 52 -33.38 -19.43 14.27
CA MET A 52 -32.52 -18.60 13.40
C MET A 52 -31.66 -19.34 12.37
N PRO A 53 -31.31 -20.64 12.47
CA PRO A 53 -30.42 -21.28 11.51
C PRO A 53 -30.81 -21.13 10.03
N PRO A 54 -32.10 -21.19 9.63
CA PRO A 54 -32.50 -20.91 8.25
C PRO A 54 -32.23 -19.46 7.82
N VAL A 55 -32.48 -18.50 8.71
CA VAL A 55 -32.24 -17.07 8.48
C VAL A 55 -30.75 -16.78 8.37
N GLU A 56 -29.94 -17.33 9.28
CA GLU A 56 -28.47 -17.22 9.26
C GLU A 56 -27.89 -17.78 7.97
N LYS A 57 -28.36 -18.96 7.54
CA LYS A 57 -27.94 -19.57 6.26
C LYS A 57 -28.26 -18.65 5.08
N LEU A 58 -29.44 -18.02 5.07
CA LEU A 58 -29.84 -17.11 4.00
C LEU A 58 -28.99 -15.82 4.00
N ILE A 59 -28.75 -15.24 5.18
CA ILE A 59 -27.88 -14.06 5.34
C ILE A 59 -26.46 -14.39 4.85
N ASN A 60 -25.92 -15.55 5.21
CA ASN A 60 -24.62 -16.01 4.71
C ASN A 60 -24.60 -16.11 3.17
N GLN A 61 -25.60 -16.72 2.56
CA GLN A 61 -25.69 -16.81 1.10
C GLN A 61 -25.75 -15.44 0.43
N PHE A 62 -26.52 -14.51 1.01
CA PHE A 62 -26.59 -13.13 0.54
C PHE A 62 -25.22 -12.47 0.56
N TRP A 63 -24.45 -12.58 1.65
CA TRP A 63 -23.13 -11.95 1.75
C TRP A 63 -22.08 -12.56 0.83
N HIS A 64 -22.12 -13.88 0.60
CA HIS A 64 -21.30 -14.51 -0.43
C HIS A 64 -21.64 -13.96 -1.83
N TRP A 65 -22.93 -13.75 -2.12
CA TRP A 65 -23.34 -13.16 -3.39
C TRP A 65 -22.86 -11.71 -3.52
N ILE A 66 -23.02 -10.89 -2.47
CA ILE A 66 -22.53 -9.51 -2.43
C ILE A 66 -21.03 -9.44 -2.69
N ALA A 67 -20.26 -10.32 -2.05
CA ALA A 67 -18.82 -10.36 -2.20
C ALA A 67 -18.36 -10.61 -3.65
N CYS A 68 -19.14 -11.36 -4.43
CA CYS A 68 -18.82 -11.67 -5.82
C CYS A 68 -19.38 -10.67 -6.84
N ASN A 69 -20.48 -9.98 -6.52
CA ASN A 69 -21.25 -9.23 -7.52
C ASN A 69 -21.32 -7.72 -7.28
N VAL A 70 -20.93 -7.26 -6.09
CA VAL A 70 -21.00 -5.84 -5.73
C VAL A 70 -19.59 -5.31 -5.44
N PRO A 71 -19.22 -4.12 -5.93
CA PRO A 71 -17.97 -3.46 -5.57
C PRO A 71 -17.82 -3.24 -4.06
N HIS A 72 -16.60 -3.44 -3.52
CA HIS A 72 -16.35 -3.45 -2.08
C HIS A 72 -16.55 -2.10 -1.38
N ASP A 73 -16.45 -0.99 -2.11
CA ASP A 73 -16.77 0.36 -1.62
C ASP A 73 -18.25 0.51 -1.26
N GLN A 74 -19.12 -0.33 -1.82
CA GLN A 74 -20.56 -0.33 -1.54
C GLN A 74 -20.96 -1.29 -0.41
N TRP A 75 -20.05 -2.12 0.12
CA TRP A 75 -20.43 -3.13 1.11
C TRP A 75 -20.84 -2.55 2.48
N LYS A 76 -20.44 -1.32 2.79
CA LYS A 76 -20.77 -0.66 4.08
C LYS A 76 -22.10 0.08 4.08
N GLY A 77 -22.64 0.42 2.91
CA GLY A 77 -23.79 1.33 2.81
C GLY A 77 -24.42 1.43 1.43
N GLY A 78 -24.15 0.46 0.56
CA GLY A 78 -24.72 0.39 -0.77
C GLY A 78 -26.22 0.10 -0.74
N PRO A 79 -26.95 0.48 -1.80
CA PRO A 79 -28.41 0.42 -1.81
C PRO A 79 -28.99 -0.99 -1.63
N TYR A 80 -28.26 -2.02 -2.05
CA TYR A 80 -28.66 -3.42 -1.89
C TYR A 80 -28.27 -4.00 -0.54
N VAL A 81 -27.34 -3.37 0.17
CA VAL A 81 -26.72 -3.90 1.38
C VAL A 81 -27.34 -3.28 2.63
N THR A 82 -27.69 -1.99 2.59
CA THR A 82 -28.30 -1.27 3.72
C THR A 82 -29.51 -1.99 4.33
N PRO A 83 -30.50 -2.50 3.57
CA PRO A 83 -31.63 -3.21 4.17
C PRO A 83 -31.22 -4.46 4.95
N TRP A 84 -30.22 -5.19 4.45
CA TRP A 84 -29.69 -6.40 5.10
C TRP A 84 -28.82 -6.08 6.32
N ILE A 85 -28.10 -4.97 6.31
CA ILE A 85 -27.40 -4.46 7.50
C ILE A 85 -28.43 -4.07 8.57
N SER A 86 -29.48 -3.34 8.20
CA SER A 86 -30.54 -2.96 9.15
C SER A 86 -31.27 -4.17 9.73
N LEU A 87 -31.53 -5.20 8.92
CA LEU A 87 -32.09 -6.46 9.40
C LEU A 87 -31.16 -7.13 10.41
N GLN A 88 -29.87 -7.25 10.11
CA GLN A 88 -28.91 -7.85 11.05
C GLN A 88 -28.81 -7.05 12.35
N GLN A 89 -28.75 -5.72 12.28
CA GLN A 89 -28.74 -4.86 13.48
C GLN A 89 -29.97 -5.07 14.36
N LEU A 90 -31.15 -5.26 13.76
CA LEU A 90 -32.37 -5.61 14.47
C LEU A 90 -32.23 -6.98 15.16
N LEU A 91 -31.78 -8.01 14.44
CA LEU A 91 -31.60 -9.35 14.99
C LEU A 91 -30.55 -9.40 16.11
N VAL A 92 -29.46 -8.63 15.97
CA VAL A 92 -28.44 -8.46 17.02
C VAL A 92 -29.03 -7.82 18.27
N LYS A 93 -29.81 -6.74 18.10
CA LYS A 93 -30.48 -6.06 19.23
C LYS A 93 -31.40 -6.99 20.01
N GLU A 94 -32.05 -7.93 19.34
CA GLU A 94 -32.93 -8.94 19.94
C GLU A 94 -32.18 -10.18 20.44
N GLY A 95 -30.85 -10.22 20.36
CA GLY A 95 -30.03 -11.36 20.80
C GLY A 95 -30.18 -12.61 19.93
N LEU A 96 -30.68 -12.46 18.70
CA LEU A 96 -30.94 -13.53 17.75
C LEU A 96 -29.78 -13.75 16.76
N LEU A 97 -28.84 -12.82 16.68
CA LEU A 97 -27.68 -12.91 15.80
C LEU A 97 -26.45 -12.32 16.49
N ALA A 98 -25.26 -12.84 16.17
CA ALA A 98 -24.01 -12.25 16.61
C ALA A 98 -23.79 -10.86 15.96
N ALA A 99 -23.18 -9.95 16.70
CA ALA A 99 -22.75 -8.66 16.15
C ALA A 99 -21.80 -8.88 14.97
N ASP A 100 -21.91 -8.02 13.95
CA ASP A 100 -21.03 -8.05 12.77
C ASP A 100 -20.98 -9.40 12.04
N PHE A 101 -22.08 -10.18 12.07
CA PHE A 101 -22.17 -11.54 11.52
C PHE A 101 -21.61 -11.73 10.10
N HIS A 102 -21.68 -10.69 9.26
CA HIS A 102 -21.22 -10.71 7.88
C HIS A 102 -19.72 -10.41 7.69
N HIS A 103 -19.07 -9.86 8.72
CA HIS A 103 -17.67 -9.43 8.66
C HIS A 103 -16.70 -10.56 8.28
N PRO A 104 -16.78 -11.78 8.84
CA PRO A 104 -15.86 -12.87 8.49
C PRO A 104 -15.87 -13.20 6.99
N ILE A 105 -17.05 -13.20 6.35
CA ILE A 105 -17.20 -13.49 4.91
C ILE A 105 -16.49 -12.43 4.08
N LEU A 106 -16.79 -11.16 4.36
CA LEU A 106 -16.23 -10.04 3.59
C LEU A 106 -14.73 -9.86 3.84
N TYR A 107 -14.27 -10.12 5.06
CA TYR A 107 -12.86 -10.08 5.42
C TYR A 107 -12.05 -11.12 4.66
N GLU A 108 -12.50 -12.38 4.60
CA GLU A 108 -11.76 -13.43 3.87
C GLU A 108 -11.67 -13.14 2.37
N VAL A 109 -12.71 -12.56 1.77
CA VAL A 109 -12.68 -12.15 0.35
C VAL A 109 -11.66 -11.04 0.13
N LEU A 110 -11.65 -10.00 0.97
CA LEU A 110 -10.68 -8.91 0.88
C LEU A 110 -9.26 -9.38 1.15
N LYS A 111 -9.07 -10.28 2.12
CA LYS A 111 -7.78 -10.89 2.47
C LYS A 111 -7.24 -11.69 1.30
N HIS A 112 -8.09 -12.51 0.68
CA HIS A 112 -7.71 -13.25 -0.52
C HIS A 112 -7.31 -12.30 -1.66
N GLN A 113 -8.10 -11.25 -1.92
CA GLN A 113 -7.78 -10.25 -2.94
C GLN A 113 -6.45 -9.53 -2.66
N PHE A 114 -6.20 -9.13 -1.40
CA PHE A 114 -4.94 -8.50 -1.00
C PHE A 114 -3.74 -9.43 -1.22
N ASN A 115 -3.88 -10.70 -0.84
CA ASN A 115 -2.82 -11.69 -0.96
C ASN A 115 -2.57 -12.12 -2.41
N LEU A 116 -3.60 -12.19 -3.25
CA LEU A 116 -3.45 -12.39 -4.70
C LEU A 116 -2.61 -11.28 -5.33
N LEU A 117 -2.87 -10.02 -4.97
CA LEU A 117 -2.07 -8.88 -5.43
C LEU A 117 -0.63 -8.91 -4.89
N ALA A 118 -0.42 -9.49 -3.70
CA ALA A 118 0.92 -9.66 -3.12
C ALA A 118 1.76 -10.72 -3.87
N GLY A 119 1.12 -11.80 -4.33
CA GLY A 119 1.82 -13.02 -4.75
C GLY A 119 2.61 -13.63 -3.59
N ASN A 120 3.88 -13.98 -3.81
CA ASN A 120 4.78 -14.55 -2.80
C ASN A 120 5.45 -13.48 -1.90
N ARG A 121 4.82 -12.32 -1.72
CA ARG A 121 5.36 -11.20 -0.94
C ARG A 121 4.59 -11.01 0.37
N LEU A 122 4.75 -9.83 0.98
CA LEU A 122 4.09 -9.44 2.21
C LEU A 122 2.57 -9.62 2.13
N GLN A 123 2.04 -10.53 2.95
CA GLN A 123 0.62 -10.83 3.04
C GLN A 123 -0.06 -9.96 4.10
N ILE A 124 -1.39 -9.84 4.02
CA ILE A 124 -2.15 -9.05 5.01
C ILE A 124 -2.04 -9.64 6.43
N THR A 125 -1.86 -10.96 6.53
CA THR A 125 -1.67 -11.68 7.79
C THR A 125 -0.39 -11.28 8.51
N ASP A 126 0.59 -10.72 7.80
CA ASP A 126 1.85 -10.23 8.37
C ASP A 126 1.79 -8.73 8.67
N LEU A 127 1.12 -7.95 7.79
CA LEU A 127 1.04 -6.50 7.92
C LEU A 127 0.01 -6.05 8.97
N MET A 128 -1.20 -6.62 8.97
CA MET A 128 -2.29 -6.21 9.88
C MET A 128 -1.92 -6.31 11.37
N PRO A 129 -1.22 -7.36 11.85
CA PRO A 129 -0.79 -7.46 13.24
C PRO A 129 0.07 -6.28 13.72
N LEU A 130 0.81 -5.60 12.84
CA LEU A 130 1.59 -4.43 13.21
C LEU A 130 0.68 -3.26 13.63
N PHE A 131 -0.39 -3.01 12.87
CA PHE A 131 -1.37 -1.96 13.20
C PHE A 131 -2.14 -2.30 14.48
N ILE A 132 -2.61 -3.54 14.61
CA ILE A 132 -3.33 -4.02 15.79
C ILE A 132 -2.45 -3.84 17.04
N ARG A 133 -1.18 -4.26 16.96
CA ARG A 133 -0.26 -4.17 18.10
C ARG A 133 0.08 -2.73 18.44
N ALA A 134 0.35 -1.89 17.44
CA ALA A 134 0.61 -0.47 17.64
C ALA A 134 -0.59 0.24 18.29
N GLY A 135 -1.80 0.00 17.80
CA GLY A 135 -3.04 0.58 18.35
C GLY A 135 -3.29 0.15 19.81
N ARG A 136 -3.13 -1.15 20.11
CA ARG A 136 -3.23 -1.68 21.49
C ARG A 136 -2.23 -1.03 22.43
N MET A 137 -0.98 -0.90 22.00
CA MET A 137 0.08 -0.32 22.84
C MET A 137 -0.13 1.19 23.01
N LEU A 138 -0.49 1.93 21.97
CA LEU A 138 -0.69 3.39 22.03
C LEU A 138 -2.00 3.80 22.73
N LYS A 139 -2.82 2.82 23.13
CA LYS A 139 -4.22 2.97 23.56
C LYS A 139 -5.09 3.48 22.40
N TYR A 140 -6.32 2.96 22.34
CA TYR A 140 -7.21 3.25 21.22
C TYR A 140 -7.56 4.73 21.09
N MET A 141 -7.79 5.14 19.84
CA MET A 141 -8.21 6.47 19.41
C MET A 141 -9.65 6.74 19.85
N GLN A 142 -9.86 7.86 20.52
CA GLN A 142 -11.19 8.37 20.84
C GLN A 142 -11.77 9.15 19.65
N PRO A 143 -13.11 9.30 19.54
CA PRO A 143 -13.74 9.99 18.40
C PRO A 143 -13.23 11.41 18.16
N ASN A 144 -12.78 12.09 19.23
CA ASN A 144 -12.34 13.48 19.21
C ASN A 144 -10.80 13.63 19.22
N ASP A 145 -10.05 12.53 19.10
CA ASP A 145 -8.59 12.59 19.06
C ASP A 145 -8.13 13.11 17.69
N GLU A 146 -7.57 14.32 17.63
CA GLU A 146 -6.95 14.85 16.43
C GLU A 146 -5.47 14.47 16.34
N GLY A 147 -4.98 14.16 15.14
CA GLY A 147 -3.56 13.87 14.89
C GLY A 147 -3.04 12.55 15.45
N TYR A 148 -3.93 11.59 15.74
CA TYR A 148 -3.53 10.20 16.03
C TYR A 148 -2.83 9.56 14.81
N PRO A 149 -1.72 8.80 14.98
CA PRO A 149 -1.13 8.38 16.26
C PRO A 149 -0.08 9.33 16.85
N PHE A 150 0.49 10.24 16.06
CA PHE A 150 1.72 10.95 16.46
C PHE A 150 1.52 12.05 17.49
N VAL A 151 0.41 12.78 17.51
CA VAL A 151 0.14 13.78 18.57
C VAL A 151 0.14 13.10 19.94
N LYS A 152 -0.51 11.94 20.03
CA LYS A 152 -0.55 11.13 21.26
C LYS A 152 0.82 10.61 21.64
N LEU A 153 1.58 10.10 20.66
CA LEU A 153 2.92 9.57 20.90
C LEU A 153 3.92 10.67 21.31
N HIS A 154 3.82 11.86 20.72
CA HIS A 154 4.58 13.05 21.15
C HIS A 154 4.27 13.41 22.61
N ALA A 155 3.00 13.39 23.01
CA ALA A 155 2.61 13.65 24.39
C ALA A 155 3.19 12.59 25.36
N GLU A 156 3.17 11.30 24.99
CA GLU A 156 3.80 10.23 25.79
C GLU A 156 5.32 10.39 25.90
N ILE A 157 6.00 10.77 24.81
CA ILE A 157 7.45 11.06 24.82
C ILE A 157 7.75 12.29 25.69
N ALA A 158 6.98 13.37 25.55
CA ALA A 158 7.16 14.61 26.30
C ALA A 158 6.94 14.42 27.80
N ALA A 159 6.08 13.49 28.20
CA ALA A 159 5.86 13.14 29.61
C ALA A 159 7.09 12.47 30.27
N ARG A 160 8.09 12.02 29.48
CA ARG A 160 9.39 11.48 29.94
C ARG A 160 9.30 10.44 31.06
N ARG A 161 8.31 9.55 31.00
CA ARG A 161 8.12 8.48 31.99
C ARG A 161 9.08 7.33 31.72
N PRO A 162 10.10 7.07 32.58
CA PRO A 162 11.11 6.05 32.30
C PRO A 162 10.52 4.65 32.15
N GLN A 163 9.48 4.33 32.92
CA GLN A 163 8.79 3.03 32.88
C GLN A 163 8.03 2.77 31.58
N GLU A 164 7.68 3.82 30.83
CA GLU A 164 6.97 3.71 29.54
C GLU A 164 7.95 3.73 28.35
N LEU A 165 9.23 4.03 28.57
CA LEU A 165 10.22 4.22 27.49
C LEU A 165 10.34 2.99 26.58
N ALA A 166 10.43 1.79 27.15
CA ALA A 166 10.53 0.55 26.36
C ALA A 166 9.30 0.36 25.45
N LYS A 167 8.11 0.57 26.01
CA LYS A 167 6.84 0.51 25.29
C LYS A 167 6.77 1.57 24.17
N ILE A 168 7.25 2.79 24.41
CA ILE A 168 7.29 3.86 23.40
C ILE A 168 8.23 3.47 22.25
N LYS A 169 9.41 2.92 22.56
CA LYS A 169 10.35 2.40 21.55
C LYS A 169 9.72 1.32 20.69
N ASP A 170 9.00 0.38 21.32
CA ASP A 170 8.26 -0.67 20.64
C ASP A 170 7.18 -0.12 19.70
N ILE A 171 6.40 0.87 20.14
CA ILE A 171 5.38 1.54 19.31
C ILE A 171 6.03 2.22 18.10
N ILE A 172 7.08 3.01 18.32
CA ILE A 172 7.80 3.71 17.24
C ILE A 172 8.34 2.71 16.22
N PHE A 173 8.90 1.58 16.68
CA PHE A 173 9.42 0.57 15.77
C PHE A 173 8.30 -0.13 14.99
N LEU A 174 7.17 -0.48 15.63
CA LEU A 174 5.99 -1.01 14.93
C LEU A 174 5.49 -0.07 13.83
N LEU A 175 5.38 1.23 14.13
CA LEU A 175 4.90 2.24 13.18
C LEU A 175 5.90 2.44 12.04
N ARG A 176 7.20 2.53 12.33
CA ARG A 176 8.24 2.70 11.31
C ARG A 176 8.45 1.46 10.45
N ALA A 177 8.31 0.27 11.02
CA ALA A 177 8.32 -0.98 10.29
C ALA A 177 7.11 -1.06 9.35
N SER A 178 5.91 -0.72 9.84
CA SER A 178 4.70 -0.64 9.02
C SER A 178 4.88 0.34 7.85
N PHE A 179 5.41 1.54 8.13
CA PHE A 179 5.72 2.55 7.11
C PHE A 179 6.69 2.00 6.06
N TYR A 180 7.80 1.39 6.49
CA TYR A 180 8.76 0.77 5.58
C TYR A 180 8.10 -0.29 4.68
N LEU A 181 7.32 -1.20 5.25
CA LEU A 181 6.68 -2.30 4.54
C LEU A 181 5.63 -1.82 3.53
N ILE A 182 4.82 -0.82 3.89
CA ILE A 182 3.85 -0.17 3.00
C ILE A 182 4.56 0.32 1.73
N TYR A 183 5.60 1.14 1.88
CA TYR A 183 6.27 1.78 0.74
C TYR A 183 7.29 0.89 0.03
N ARG A 184 7.59 -0.29 0.57
CA ARG A 184 8.51 -1.25 -0.05
C ARG A 184 7.77 -2.38 -0.79
N TYR A 185 6.64 -2.84 -0.27
CA TYR A 185 6.00 -4.07 -0.75
C TYR A 185 4.55 -3.93 -1.19
N CYS A 186 3.82 -2.92 -0.71
CA CYS A 186 2.38 -2.80 -1.00
C CYS A 186 2.13 -2.00 -2.28
N THR A 187 1.30 -2.56 -3.16
CA THR A 187 0.76 -1.88 -4.34
C THR A 187 -0.32 -0.87 -3.94
N ILE A 188 -0.66 0.05 -4.84
CA ILE A 188 -1.71 1.05 -4.60
C ILE A 188 -3.07 0.36 -4.43
N GLU A 189 -3.32 -0.68 -5.22
CA GLU A 189 -4.50 -1.52 -5.16
C GLU A 189 -4.61 -2.22 -3.80
N GLN A 190 -3.51 -2.75 -3.27
CA GLN A 190 -3.48 -3.33 -1.92
C GLN A 190 -3.79 -2.29 -0.84
N LEU A 191 -3.21 -1.09 -0.94
CA LEU A 191 -3.46 -0.01 0.03
C LEU A 191 -4.90 0.48 -0.01
N ALA A 192 -5.56 0.45 -1.17
CA ALA A 192 -6.97 0.81 -1.30
C ALA A 192 -7.91 -0.16 -0.56
N LEU A 193 -7.53 -1.43 -0.39
CA LEU A 193 -8.32 -2.43 0.33
C LEU A 193 -8.24 -2.29 1.86
N MET A 194 -7.18 -1.67 2.38
CA MET A 194 -6.88 -1.61 3.81
C MET A 194 -8.01 -1.03 4.69
N PRO A 195 -8.68 0.09 4.34
CA PRO A 195 -9.77 0.61 5.15
C PRO A 195 -10.98 -0.33 5.25
N SER A 196 -11.20 -1.18 4.24
CA SER A 196 -12.26 -2.19 4.26
C SER A 196 -11.80 -3.43 5.02
N LEU A 197 -10.56 -3.87 4.86
CA LEU A 197 -9.96 -4.95 5.65
C LEU A 197 -10.01 -4.67 7.15
N ILE A 198 -9.66 -3.45 7.57
CA ILE A 198 -9.71 -3.05 8.98
C ILE A 198 -11.15 -3.04 9.49
N TYR A 199 -12.09 -2.51 8.69
CA TYR A 199 -13.50 -2.42 9.09
C TYR A 199 -14.16 -3.79 9.25
N PHE A 200 -13.98 -4.68 8.27
CA PHE A 200 -14.56 -6.02 8.29
C PHE A 200 -13.77 -7.01 9.14
N ARG A 201 -12.73 -6.57 9.87
CA ARG A 201 -11.98 -7.47 10.76
C ARG A 201 -12.93 -8.11 11.77
N ASP A 202 -12.80 -9.42 11.91
CA ASP A 202 -13.56 -10.21 12.89
C ASP A 202 -13.02 -10.01 14.31
N VAL A 203 -13.88 -10.23 15.31
CA VAL A 203 -13.58 -10.14 16.75
C VAL A 203 -12.80 -8.86 17.09
N THR A 204 -13.42 -7.72 16.83
CA THR A 204 -12.83 -6.41 17.07
C THR A 204 -13.88 -5.40 17.54
N THR A 205 -13.43 -4.35 18.21
CA THR A 205 -14.30 -3.24 18.64
C THR A 205 -14.19 -2.06 17.68
N ASP A 206 -15.16 -1.14 17.76
CA ASP A 206 -15.14 0.08 16.94
C ASP A 206 -13.94 0.99 17.27
N GLU A 207 -13.48 1.00 18.52
CA GLU A 207 -12.29 1.73 18.93
C GLU A 207 -11.02 1.14 18.31
N GLU A 208 -10.92 -0.20 18.25
CA GLU A 208 -9.83 -0.89 17.56
C GLU A 208 -9.81 -0.52 16.07
N ARG A 209 -10.95 -0.67 15.38
CA ARG A 209 -11.11 -0.32 13.95
C ARG A 209 -10.72 1.13 13.69
N ARG A 210 -11.17 2.06 14.54
CA ARG A 210 -10.87 3.50 14.42
C ARG A 210 -9.37 3.75 14.54
N SER A 211 -8.73 3.14 15.53
CA SER A 211 -7.29 3.30 15.80
C SER A 211 -6.43 2.74 14.66
N GLU A 212 -6.72 1.52 14.23
CA GLU A 212 -6.02 0.84 13.15
C GLU A 212 -6.17 1.61 11.83
N CYS A 213 -7.39 2.08 11.53
CA CYS A 213 -7.66 2.88 10.33
C CYS A 213 -6.94 4.24 10.39
N ALA A 214 -6.88 4.88 11.55
CA ALA A 214 -6.16 6.13 11.73
C ALA A 214 -4.65 5.96 11.59
N ILE A 215 -4.05 4.92 12.19
CA ILE A 215 -2.63 4.58 12.00
C ILE A 215 -2.35 4.36 10.51
N PHE A 216 -3.11 3.48 9.86
CA PHE A 216 -2.93 3.19 8.44
C PHE A 216 -3.05 4.46 7.59
N SER A 217 -4.13 5.22 7.78
CA SER A 217 -4.40 6.43 7.01
C SER A 217 -3.29 7.47 7.19
N TYR A 218 -2.78 7.64 8.41
CA TYR A 218 -1.71 8.58 8.68
C TYR A 218 -0.41 8.16 7.97
N LEU A 219 0.00 6.89 8.11
CA LEU A 219 1.21 6.36 7.46
C LEU A 219 1.12 6.39 5.92
N ALA A 220 -0.07 6.16 5.36
CA ALA A 220 -0.30 6.11 3.92
C ALA A 220 -0.45 7.49 3.26
N LYS A 221 -0.89 8.52 4.00
CA LYS A 221 -1.21 9.85 3.45
C LYS A 221 -0.23 10.95 3.84
N ASN A 222 0.35 10.89 5.05
CA ASN A 222 1.22 11.95 5.60
C ASN A 222 2.69 11.52 5.57
N THR A 223 3.21 11.21 4.37
CA THR A 223 4.59 10.71 4.21
C THR A 223 5.63 11.64 4.80
N ALA A 224 5.50 12.94 4.59
CA ALA A 224 6.43 13.97 5.07
C ALA A 224 6.54 13.95 6.60
N ASP A 225 5.39 14.06 7.26
CA ASP A 225 5.28 14.07 8.72
C ASP A 225 5.81 12.77 9.32
N CYS A 226 5.54 11.62 8.67
CA CYS A 226 6.09 10.32 9.08
C CYS A 226 7.61 10.29 9.03
N ILE A 227 8.21 10.75 7.93
CA ILE A 227 9.66 10.81 7.80
C ILE A 227 10.24 11.72 8.87
N GLU A 228 9.73 12.93 9.01
CA GLU A 228 10.23 13.90 9.99
C GLU A 228 10.14 13.35 11.41
N PHE A 229 8.99 12.79 11.77
CA PHE A 229 8.76 12.15 13.07
C PHE A 229 9.76 11.02 13.32
N PHE A 230 9.90 10.07 12.38
CA PHE A 230 10.78 8.92 12.56
C PHE A 230 12.26 9.31 12.63
N ASN A 231 12.71 10.27 11.83
CA ASN A 231 14.09 10.75 11.85
C ASN A 231 14.38 11.53 13.15
N THR A 232 13.42 12.29 13.67
CA THR A 232 13.53 12.98 14.97
C THR A 232 13.74 11.99 16.12
N TYR A 233 13.17 10.79 16.01
CA TYR A 233 13.23 9.74 17.04
C TYR A 233 14.03 8.50 16.61
N ASP A 234 15.08 8.65 15.80
CA ASP A 234 15.96 7.54 15.38
C ASP A 234 16.50 6.72 16.57
N ASP A 235 16.78 7.38 17.70
CA ASP A 235 17.28 6.75 18.94
C ASP A 235 16.25 5.89 19.69
N TYR A 236 14.99 5.94 19.25
CA TYR A 236 13.94 5.09 19.78
C TYR A 236 13.82 3.74 19.05
N ILE A 237 14.56 3.53 17.96
CA ILE A 237 14.61 2.22 17.29
C ILE A 237 15.47 1.25 18.10
N ASP A 238 14.81 0.27 18.72
CA ASP A 238 15.43 -0.82 19.47
C ASP A 238 15.21 -2.16 18.76
N THR A 239 16.26 -2.70 18.15
CA THR A 239 16.22 -3.99 17.44
C THR A 239 15.84 -5.18 18.33
N ARG A 240 15.95 -5.07 19.66
CA ARG A 240 15.49 -6.14 20.58
C ARG A 240 13.99 -6.37 20.49
N SER A 241 13.20 -5.37 20.10
CA SER A 241 11.75 -5.50 19.91
C SER A 241 11.40 -6.56 18.85
N ILE A 242 12.29 -6.87 17.90
CA ILE A 242 12.09 -7.96 16.94
C ILE A 242 11.96 -9.31 17.66
N ALA A 243 12.74 -9.55 18.71
CA ALA A 243 12.66 -10.78 19.47
C ALA A 243 11.48 -10.81 20.45
N LEU A 244 11.05 -9.63 20.92
CA LEU A 244 10.05 -9.48 22.00
C LEU A 244 8.61 -9.33 21.49
N ILE A 245 8.42 -8.89 20.25
CA ILE A 245 7.11 -8.59 19.68
C ILE A 245 6.86 -9.50 18.49
N ASP A 246 5.87 -10.39 18.62
CA ASP A 246 5.48 -11.36 17.59
C ASP A 246 5.23 -10.71 16.23
N ALA A 247 4.53 -9.58 16.21
CA ALA A 247 4.23 -8.86 14.98
C ALA A 247 5.51 -8.40 14.24
N LEU A 248 6.53 -7.92 14.97
CA LEU A 248 7.82 -7.54 14.37
C LEU A 248 8.65 -8.78 13.96
N ARG A 249 8.61 -9.84 14.77
CA ARG A 249 9.28 -11.10 14.49
C ARG A 249 8.81 -11.70 13.18
N ASN A 250 7.50 -11.75 12.97
CA ASN A 250 6.88 -12.34 11.79
C ASN A 250 7.25 -11.61 10.50
N VAL A 251 7.52 -10.30 10.58
CA VAL A 251 7.93 -9.50 9.42
C VAL A 251 9.44 -9.32 9.28
N SER A 252 10.25 -9.90 10.16
CA SER A 252 11.70 -9.68 10.20
C SER A 252 12.42 -10.10 8.91
N ALA A 253 11.90 -11.08 8.18
CA ALA A 253 12.42 -11.49 6.87
C ALA A 253 12.21 -10.42 5.77
N TRP A 254 11.28 -9.49 5.97
CA TRP A 254 10.92 -8.46 5.00
C TRP A 254 11.64 -7.14 5.23
N MET A 255 12.39 -6.97 6.33
CA MET A 255 13.04 -5.71 6.69
C MET A 255 14.47 -5.92 7.24
N PRO A 256 15.35 -4.91 7.14
CA PRO A 256 16.67 -5.01 7.77
C PRO A 256 16.54 -5.18 9.29
N THR A 257 17.26 -6.16 9.84
CA THR A 257 17.24 -6.47 11.28
C THR A 257 18.34 -5.75 12.07
N LYS A 258 19.40 -5.30 11.38
CA LYS A 258 20.44 -4.43 11.96
C LYS A 258 19.94 -3.00 12.04
N ARG A 259 20.14 -2.34 13.19
CA ARG A 259 19.68 -0.97 13.43
C ARG A 259 20.19 0.01 12.37
N SER A 260 21.48 0.00 12.07
CA SER A 260 22.09 0.88 11.07
C SER A 260 21.42 0.76 9.70
N ASP A 261 21.14 -0.47 9.29
CA ASP A 261 20.62 -0.78 7.97
C ASP A 261 19.13 -0.43 7.90
N PHE A 262 18.39 -0.64 9.00
CA PHE A 262 16.99 -0.25 9.11
C PHE A 262 16.81 1.28 9.09
N LEU A 263 17.63 2.01 9.87
CA LEU A 263 17.63 3.48 9.87
C LEU A 263 18.02 4.02 8.49
N SER A 264 19.03 3.42 7.85
CA SER A 264 19.40 3.77 6.49
C SER A 264 18.27 3.50 5.50
N ALA A 265 17.57 2.37 5.61
CA ALA A 265 16.47 1.99 4.72
C ALA A 265 15.22 2.86 4.87
N THR A 266 15.07 3.53 6.01
CA THR A 266 13.92 4.40 6.35
C THR A 266 14.34 5.87 6.51
N ASN A 267 15.50 6.25 5.97
CA ASN A 267 16.02 7.60 6.05
C ASN A 267 15.23 8.56 5.14
N ARG A 268 15.16 9.84 5.54
CA ARG A 268 14.57 10.91 4.72
C ARG A 268 15.21 11.09 3.34
N SER A 269 16.46 10.67 3.16
CA SER A 269 17.17 10.74 1.88
C SER A 269 16.73 9.69 0.86
N ARG A 270 15.89 8.73 1.25
CA ARG A 270 15.40 7.70 0.33
C ARG A 270 14.42 8.30 -0.66
N TRP A 271 14.70 8.18 -1.94
CA TRP A 271 13.99 8.89 -3.02
C TRP A 271 12.47 8.66 -2.99
N VAL A 272 12.03 7.45 -2.65
CA VAL A 272 10.63 7.00 -2.79
C VAL A 272 9.66 7.81 -1.94
N TYR A 273 10.05 8.19 -0.73
CA TYR A 273 9.17 8.90 0.19
C TYR A 273 8.89 10.36 -0.21
N PRO A 274 9.91 11.22 -0.45
CA PRO A 274 9.70 12.57 -0.96
C PRO A 274 9.13 12.56 -2.38
N PHE A 275 9.43 11.55 -3.21
CA PHE A 275 8.78 11.41 -4.51
C PHE A 275 7.27 11.22 -4.37
N ILE A 276 6.83 10.26 -3.56
CA ILE A 276 5.39 10.00 -3.35
C ILE A 276 4.71 11.24 -2.77
N GLN A 277 5.36 11.96 -1.86
CA GLN A 277 4.88 13.24 -1.37
C GLN A 277 4.68 14.23 -2.54
N GLN A 278 5.72 14.51 -3.31
CA GLN A 278 5.67 15.49 -4.39
C GLN A 278 4.66 15.11 -5.47
N ALA A 279 4.70 13.88 -5.96
CA ALA A 279 3.85 13.41 -7.05
C ALA A 279 2.36 13.43 -6.68
N ARG A 280 2.01 12.99 -5.46
CA ARG A 280 0.60 12.87 -5.05
C ARG A 280 0.02 14.17 -4.52
N PHE A 281 0.81 15.05 -3.91
CA PHE A 281 0.35 16.38 -3.54
C PHE A 281 0.26 17.34 -4.73
N ALA A 282 1.19 17.26 -5.70
CA ALA A 282 1.16 18.12 -6.89
C ALA A 282 -0.06 17.85 -7.78
N GLN A 283 -0.47 16.59 -7.94
CA GLN A 283 -1.66 16.22 -8.71
C GLN A 283 -2.96 16.82 -8.17
N ASN A 284 -3.06 17.04 -6.85
CA ASN A 284 -4.27 17.57 -6.22
C ASN A 284 -4.40 19.09 -6.33
N ASN A 285 -3.31 19.83 -6.52
CA ASN A 285 -3.31 21.29 -6.41
C ASN A 285 -3.23 22.04 -7.73
N THR A 286 -2.65 21.48 -8.78
CA THR A 286 -2.37 22.26 -10.00
C THR A 286 -3.05 21.77 -11.27
N GLY A 287 -3.54 20.53 -11.36
CA GLY A 287 -4.34 20.04 -12.51
C GLY A 287 -3.69 20.15 -13.91
N ASP A 288 -2.46 20.66 -14.01
CA ASP A 288 -1.86 21.12 -15.26
C ASP A 288 -0.59 20.30 -15.56
N LEU A 289 -0.67 19.51 -16.63
CA LEU A 289 0.34 18.57 -17.12
C LEU A 289 1.61 19.24 -17.68
N LYS A 290 1.75 20.58 -17.57
CA LYS A 290 2.97 21.32 -17.94
C LYS A 290 4.12 21.14 -16.93
N ALA A 291 3.88 20.48 -15.80
CA ALA A 291 4.89 20.18 -14.77
C ALA A 291 5.69 18.88 -15.01
N GLY A 292 5.53 18.22 -16.17
CA GLY A 292 6.15 16.91 -16.45
C GLY A 292 7.68 16.92 -16.36
N ASP A 293 8.34 17.86 -17.05
CA ASP A 293 9.80 17.98 -17.07
C ASP A 293 10.35 18.42 -15.70
N ASP A 294 9.66 19.33 -15.01
CA ASP A 294 10.03 19.78 -13.67
C ASP A 294 9.94 18.65 -12.63
N LEU A 295 8.91 17.81 -12.73
CA LEU A 295 8.76 16.61 -11.89
C LEU A 295 9.81 15.55 -12.22
N ILE A 296 10.17 15.36 -13.50
CA ILE A 296 11.25 14.45 -13.90
C ILE A 296 12.59 14.93 -13.32
N ASN A 297 12.91 16.22 -13.45
CA ASN A 297 14.14 16.80 -12.92
C ASN A 297 14.18 16.77 -11.39
N SER A 298 13.05 17.06 -10.72
CA SER A 298 12.94 16.93 -9.27
C SER A 298 13.15 15.48 -8.82
N THR A 299 12.57 14.52 -9.52
CA THR A 299 12.76 13.09 -9.26
C THR A 299 14.21 12.66 -9.50
N LEU A 300 14.85 13.15 -10.55
CA LEU A 300 16.27 12.93 -10.83
C LEU A 300 17.13 13.41 -9.66
N HIS A 301 16.90 14.61 -9.16
CA HIS A 301 17.62 15.14 -7.99
C HIS A 301 17.43 14.25 -6.74
N LEU A 302 16.21 13.74 -6.49
CA LEU A 302 15.96 12.80 -5.40
C LEU A 302 16.75 11.48 -5.56
N LEU A 303 16.84 10.96 -6.79
CA LEU A 303 17.62 9.76 -7.09
C LEU A 303 19.12 9.99 -6.89
N GLU A 304 19.65 11.14 -7.31
CA GLU A 304 21.04 11.52 -7.11
C GLU A 304 21.36 11.67 -5.61
N GLN A 305 20.47 12.30 -4.85
CA GLN A 305 20.61 12.44 -3.41
C GLN A 305 20.60 11.07 -2.71
N ASP A 306 19.68 10.17 -3.02
CA ASP A 306 19.66 8.82 -2.44
C ASP A 306 20.94 8.05 -2.80
N PHE A 307 21.34 8.08 -4.06
CA PHE A 307 22.56 7.40 -4.52
C PHE A 307 23.82 7.92 -3.81
N SER A 308 23.91 9.22 -3.55
CA SER A 308 25.04 9.82 -2.81
C SER A 308 25.23 9.24 -1.40
N THR A 309 24.15 8.72 -0.80
CA THR A 309 24.21 8.07 0.52
C THR A 309 24.70 6.63 0.48
N ARG A 310 24.85 6.04 -0.72
CA ARG A 310 25.36 4.67 -0.88
C ARG A 310 26.87 4.62 -0.73
N LYS A 311 27.34 3.50 -0.18
CA LYS A 311 28.78 3.21 -0.02
C LYS A 311 29.47 2.99 -1.37
N ASP A 312 28.81 2.30 -2.29
CA ASP A 312 29.32 2.04 -3.64
C ASP A 312 28.75 3.07 -4.63
N GLN A 313 29.60 4.02 -5.01
CA GLN A 313 29.30 5.06 -6.00
C GLN A 313 29.91 4.74 -7.39
N SER A 314 30.39 3.52 -7.62
CA SER A 314 30.89 3.08 -8.93
C SER A 314 29.77 2.99 -9.97
N PHE A 315 30.14 2.84 -11.24
CA PHE A 315 29.15 2.59 -12.30
C PHE A 315 28.34 1.30 -12.06
N SER A 316 28.97 0.24 -11.55
CA SER A 316 28.24 -0.97 -11.12
C SER A 316 27.29 -0.71 -9.95
N GLY A 317 27.72 0.13 -8.99
CA GLY A 317 26.87 0.60 -7.89
C GLY A 317 25.64 1.36 -8.39
N ALA A 318 25.81 2.22 -9.40
CA ALA A 318 24.72 2.94 -10.05
C ALA A 318 23.74 1.99 -10.75
N LEU A 319 24.21 0.98 -11.48
CA LEU A 319 23.35 -0.03 -12.10
C LEU A 319 22.56 -0.85 -11.06
N SER A 320 23.21 -1.23 -9.96
CA SER A 320 22.55 -1.91 -8.83
C SER A 320 21.50 -1.03 -8.16
N PHE A 321 21.78 0.27 -8.01
CA PHE A 321 20.80 1.24 -7.52
C PHE A 321 19.60 1.36 -8.47
N ILE A 322 19.82 1.50 -9.77
CA ILE A 322 18.77 1.55 -10.79
C ILE A 322 17.89 0.29 -10.73
N ALA A 323 18.50 -0.89 -10.65
CA ALA A 323 17.75 -2.14 -10.51
C ALA A 323 16.87 -2.13 -9.25
N ALA A 324 17.38 -1.62 -8.12
CA ALA A 324 16.62 -1.49 -6.89
C ALA A 324 15.45 -0.50 -7.00
N VAL A 325 15.63 0.63 -7.69
CA VAL A 325 14.56 1.61 -7.97
C VAL A 325 13.49 0.99 -8.87
N ARG A 326 13.87 0.28 -9.93
CA ARG A 326 12.93 -0.40 -10.85
C ARG A 326 12.09 -1.45 -10.13
N ARG A 327 12.64 -2.17 -9.15
CA ARG A 327 11.89 -3.12 -8.31
C ARG A 327 10.78 -2.46 -7.50
N GLN A 328 10.87 -1.16 -7.23
CA GLN A 328 9.85 -0.37 -6.53
C GLN A 328 8.72 0.12 -7.42
N LYS A 329 8.73 -0.15 -8.75
CA LYS A 329 7.66 0.25 -9.68
C LYS A 329 6.25 -0.13 -9.21
N ARG A 330 6.11 -1.24 -8.48
CA ARG A 330 4.80 -1.76 -8.02
C ARG A 330 4.11 -0.88 -6.99
N VAL A 331 4.84 -0.01 -6.29
CA VAL A 331 4.27 0.92 -5.30
C VAL A 331 3.77 2.22 -5.94
N LEU A 332 3.94 2.33 -7.27
CA LEU A 332 3.66 3.51 -8.08
C LEU A 332 2.47 3.27 -9.01
N THR A 333 1.74 4.34 -9.34
CA THR A 333 0.78 4.33 -10.45
C THR A 333 1.51 4.18 -11.78
N ASN A 334 0.78 3.86 -12.85
CA ASN A 334 1.36 3.79 -14.20
C ASN A 334 2.02 5.11 -14.62
N ASP A 335 1.45 6.26 -14.23
CA ASP A 335 2.00 7.56 -14.60
C ASP A 335 3.19 7.95 -13.72
N GLU A 336 3.12 7.68 -12.41
CA GLU A 336 4.26 7.79 -11.50
C GLU A 336 5.44 6.92 -11.99
N ALA A 337 5.16 5.70 -12.44
CA ALA A 337 6.17 4.79 -12.96
C ALA A 337 6.84 5.28 -14.25
N LYS A 338 6.10 5.95 -15.15
CA LYS A 338 6.67 6.57 -16.36
C LYS A 338 7.60 7.73 -16.02
N LEU A 339 7.20 8.57 -15.06
CA LEU A 339 8.03 9.67 -14.55
C LEU A 339 9.32 9.14 -13.95
N VAL A 340 9.23 8.16 -13.04
CA VAL A 340 10.40 7.52 -12.41
C VAL A 340 11.27 6.82 -13.45
N HIS A 341 10.70 6.16 -14.45
CA HIS A 341 11.47 5.53 -15.52
C HIS A 341 12.28 6.55 -16.33
N SER A 342 11.68 7.71 -16.63
CA SER A 342 12.35 8.81 -17.33
C SER A 342 13.50 9.35 -16.49
N ALA A 343 13.25 9.66 -15.21
CA ALA A 343 14.28 10.14 -14.27
C ALA A 343 15.42 9.13 -14.06
N VAL A 344 15.10 7.84 -13.93
CA VAL A 344 16.08 6.75 -13.83
C VAL A 344 16.95 6.68 -15.09
N SER A 345 16.35 6.85 -16.26
CA SER A 345 17.09 6.83 -17.52
C SER A 345 18.05 8.01 -17.62
N LEU A 346 17.61 9.21 -17.23
CA LEU A 346 18.47 10.39 -17.14
C LEU A 346 19.62 10.19 -16.15
N PHE A 347 19.32 9.68 -14.95
CA PHE A 347 20.31 9.35 -13.93
C PHE A 347 21.37 8.38 -14.48
N ALA A 348 20.95 7.32 -15.18
CA ALA A 348 21.83 6.33 -15.74
C ALA A 348 22.80 6.92 -16.79
N PHE A 349 22.29 7.77 -17.68
CA PHE A 349 23.14 8.46 -18.66
C PHE A 349 24.07 9.48 -18.00
N ASN A 350 23.64 10.21 -16.97
CA ASN A 350 24.51 11.09 -16.19
C ASN A 350 25.68 10.32 -15.55
N GLN A 351 25.40 9.18 -14.92
CA GLN A 351 26.45 8.33 -14.32
C GLN A 351 27.39 7.74 -15.37
N TYR A 352 26.87 7.36 -16.55
CA TYR A 352 27.70 6.90 -17.66
C TYR A 352 28.66 8.00 -18.15
N ILE A 353 28.16 9.21 -18.38
CA ILE A 353 28.95 10.34 -18.86
C ILE A 353 30.04 10.70 -17.84
N LYS A 354 29.66 10.87 -16.57
CA LYS A 354 30.59 11.19 -15.49
C LYS A 354 31.73 10.16 -15.38
N HIS A 355 31.40 8.87 -15.35
CA HIS A 355 32.41 7.81 -15.28
C HIS A 355 33.30 7.77 -16.53
N ARG A 356 32.80 8.18 -17.70
CA ARG A 356 33.58 8.23 -18.94
C ARG A 356 34.56 9.39 -18.99
N GLU A 357 34.19 10.53 -18.42
CA GLU A 357 35.06 11.68 -18.26
C GLU A 357 36.16 11.41 -17.23
N GLU A 358 35.83 10.70 -16.14
CA GLU A 358 36.77 10.33 -15.08
C GLU A 358 37.73 9.18 -15.47
N ASP A 359 37.32 8.28 -16.37
CA ASP A 359 38.18 7.23 -16.96
C ASP A 359 38.20 7.30 -18.50
N PRO A 360 39.02 8.20 -19.10
CA PRO A 360 39.14 8.35 -20.55
C PRO A 360 39.72 7.11 -21.26
N ARG A 361 40.35 6.19 -20.51
CA ARG A 361 41.05 5.01 -21.06
C ARG A 361 40.16 3.76 -21.09
N GLY A 362 39.06 3.75 -20.34
CA GLY A 362 38.30 2.56 -19.95
C GLY A 362 37.60 1.70 -21.02
N ASP A 363 37.53 2.10 -22.30
CA ASP A 363 37.04 1.22 -23.39
C ASP A 363 37.89 1.26 -24.68
N ARG A 364 39.20 1.49 -24.64
CA ARG A 364 40.06 1.20 -25.81
C ARG A 364 40.29 -0.32 -25.94
N TYR A 365 39.23 -1.08 -26.18
CA TYR A 365 39.33 -2.54 -26.38
C TYR A 365 39.50 -2.93 -27.85
N SER A 366 39.44 -1.99 -28.82
CA SER A 366 39.62 -2.27 -30.24
C SER A 366 39.92 -1.00 -31.06
N ILE A 367 40.62 -1.15 -32.19
CA ILE A 367 40.88 -0.10 -33.19
C ILE A 367 39.56 0.45 -33.80
N LEU A 368 38.46 -0.32 -33.71
CA LEU A 368 37.12 0.05 -34.19
C LEU A 368 36.22 0.65 -33.09
N SER A 369 36.74 0.95 -31.90
CA SER A 369 35.94 1.60 -30.85
C SER A 369 35.80 3.09 -31.14
N LEU A 370 34.55 3.58 -31.25
CA LEU A 370 34.28 5.02 -31.37
C LEU A 370 34.79 5.76 -30.13
N SER A 371 35.16 7.04 -30.34
CA SER A 371 35.74 7.87 -29.28
C SER A 371 34.79 7.99 -28.09
N GLY A 372 35.36 8.20 -26.89
CA GLY A 372 34.58 8.44 -25.68
C GLY A 372 33.64 9.63 -25.86
N GLU A 373 34.11 10.69 -26.52
CA GLU A 373 33.35 11.90 -26.84
C GLU A 373 32.13 11.62 -27.72
N THR A 374 32.27 10.82 -28.79
CA THR A 374 31.12 10.43 -29.63
C THR A 374 30.08 9.63 -28.82
N LYS A 375 30.53 8.79 -27.89
CA LYS A 375 29.61 8.04 -27.00
C LYS A 375 28.94 8.94 -25.96
N CYS A 376 29.64 9.94 -25.41
CA CYS A 376 29.05 10.92 -24.51
C CYS A 376 28.04 11.82 -25.24
N HIS A 377 28.34 12.28 -26.46
CA HIS A 377 27.38 13.01 -27.29
C HIS A 377 26.14 12.17 -27.62
N ALA A 378 26.31 10.88 -27.92
CA ALA A 378 25.18 9.99 -28.15
C ALA A 378 24.32 9.79 -26.88
N ALA A 379 24.94 9.71 -25.70
CA ALA A 379 24.24 9.66 -24.42
C ALA A 379 23.48 10.97 -24.12
N GLU A 380 24.09 12.14 -24.37
CA GLU A 380 23.42 13.45 -24.23
C GLU A 380 22.22 13.58 -25.17
N LYS A 381 22.34 13.14 -26.42
CA LYS A 381 21.19 13.12 -27.35
C LYS A 381 20.07 12.20 -26.87
N ARG A 382 20.38 11.09 -26.20
CA ARG A 382 19.36 10.23 -25.57
C ARG A 382 18.70 10.90 -24.37
N LYS A 383 19.44 11.68 -23.56
CA LYS A 383 18.86 12.49 -22.49
C LYS A 383 17.86 13.52 -23.05
N SER A 384 18.24 14.24 -24.11
CA SER A 384 17.32 15.16 -24.81
C SER A 384 16.07 14.45 -25.35
N ALA A 385 16.22 13.25 -25.92
CA ALA A 385 15.09 12.45 -26.40
C ALA A 385 14.10 12.09 -25.28
N ILE A 386 14.60 11.73 -24.09
CA ILE A 386 13.77 11.39 -22.91
C ILE A 386 12.95 12.60 -22.45
N LEU A 387 13.51 13.80 -22.55
CA LEU A 387 12.83 15.08 -22.25
C LEU A 387 11.94 15.57 -23.41
N GLY A 388 11.62 14.72 -24.38
CA GLY A 388 10.75 15.07 -25.52
C GLY A 388 11.37 16.05 -26.53
N GLN A 389 12.67 16.34 -26.42
CA GLN A 389 13.34 17.24 -27.35
C GLN A 389 13.73 16.51 -28.63
N PRO A 390 13.49 17.11 -29.82
CA PRO A 390 13.83 16.48 -31.10
C PRO A 390 15.34 16.28 -31.21
N SER A 391 15.78 15.02 -31.22
CA SER A 391 17.18 14.64 -31.22
C SER A 391 17.48 13.77 -32.44
N LYS A 392 18.27 14.32 -33.38
CA LYS A 392 18.74 13.57 -34.56
C LYS A 392 20.10 12.96 -34.26
N PHE A 393 20.16 11.63 -34.30
CA PHE A 393 21.41 10.88 -34.21
C PHE A 393 22.10 10.90 -35.58
N GLY A 394 23.37 11.29 -35.61
CA GLY A 394 24.24 11.11 -36.76
C GLY A 394 24.73 9.66 -36.87
N PHE A 395 25.29 9.30 -38.02
CA PHE A 395 25.75 7.93 -38.31
C PHE A 395 26.64 7.33 -37.21
N PHE A 396 27.65 8.08 -36.76
CA PHE A 396 28.57 7.62 -35.71
C PHE A 396 27.91 7.52 -34.33
N GLU A 397 26.91 8.35 -34.03
CA GLU A 397 26.18 8.29 -32.76
C GLU A 397 25.22 7.09 -32.73
N THR A 398 24.60 6.76 -33.86
CA THR A 398 23.80 5.54 -34.03
C THR A 398 24.65 4.29 -33.82
N LEU A 399 25.89 4.28 -34.34
CA LEU A 399 26.84 3.20 -34.08
C LEU A 399 27.32 3.19 -32.62
N ALA A 400 27.53 4.36 -32.00
CA ALA A 400 27.99 4.49 -30.62
C ALA A 400 26.99 3.90 -29.62
N ILE A 401 25.68 4.13 -29.82
CA ILE A 401 24.61 3.55 -28.98
C ILE A 401 24.62 2.02 -29.05
N ASN A 402 25.01 1.46 -30.19
CA ASN A 402 25.05 0.02 -30.41
C ASN A 402 26.41 -0.62 -30.06
N GLN A 403 27.27 0.06 -29.28
CA GLN A 403 28.59 -0.44 -28.94
C GLN A 403 28.92 -0.37 -27.43
N GLY A 404 29.59 -1.42 -26.92
CA GLY A 404 30.28 -1.40 -25.64
C GLY A 404 29.36 -1.21 -24.42
N ARG A 405 29.85 -0.46 -23.41
CA ARG A 405 29.10 -0.19 -22.17
C ARG A 405 27.82 0.63 -22.39
N LEU A 406 27.80 1.53 -23.39
CA LEU A 406 26.61 2.33 -23.71
C LEU A 406 25.46 1.46 -24.23
N LYS A 407 25.76 0.50 -25.12
CA LYS A 407 24.76 -0.48 -25.57
C LYS A 407 24.20 -1.28 -24.39
N LYS A 408 25.08 -1.84 -23.55
CA LYS A 408 24.66 -2.60 -22.37
C LYS A 408 23.74 -1.77 -21.45
N LEU A 409 24.00 -0.47 -21.32
CA LEU A 409 23.15 0.42 -20.54
C LEU A 409 21.78 0.63 -21.19
N VAL A 410 21.74 0.86 -22.51
CA VAL A 410 20.49 1.01 -23.26
C VAL A 410 19.66 -0.27 -23.19
N ASP A 411 20.27 -1.41 -23.51
CA ASP A 411 19.63 -2.73 -23.41
C ASP A 411 19.09 -2.96 -21.99
N PHE A 412 19.88 -2.64 -20.96
CA PHE A 412 19.44 -2.75 -19.56
C PHE A 412 18.23 -1.86 -19.24
N LEU A 413 18.19 -0.61 -19.72
CA LEU A 413 17.06 0.30 -19.47
C LEU A 413 15.79 -0.15 -20.20
N GLU A 414 15.94 -0.65 -21.43
CA GLU A 414 14.86 -1.13 -22.31
C GLU A 414 14.35 -2.54 -21.91
N GLU A 415 15.14 -3.37 -21.24
CA GLU A 415 14.74 -4.69 -20.75
C GLU A 415 13.54 -4.62 -19.79
N SER A 416 12.47 -5.35 -20.09
CA SER A 416 11.26 -5.38 -19.25
C SER A 416 11.55 -6.03 -17.88
N PRO A 417 11.05 -5.47 -16.76
CA PRO A 417 11.37 -5.94 -15.41
C PRO A 417 10.84 -7.35 -15.07
N GLU A 418 10.09 -8.00 -15.95
CA GLU A 418 9.55 -9.36 -15.78
C GLU A 418 10.65 -10.43 -15.69
N LYS A 419 11.85 -10.17 -16.23
CA LYS A 419 13.00 -11.10 -16.12
C LYS A 419 13.66 -11.18 -14.74
N TYR A 420 13.37 -10.23 -13.83
CA TYR A 420 14.04 -10.14 -12.53
C TYR A 420 13.20 -10.67 -11.35
N SER A 421 12.09 -11.38 -11.61
CA SER A 421 11.21 -11.87 -10.53
C SER A 421 11.61 -13.21 -9.92
N GLU A 422 12.57 -13.96 -10.48
CA GLU A 422 12.85 -15.32 -10.01
C GLU A 422 14.25 -15.54 -9.43
N ASP A 423 15.25 -14.72 -9.74
CA ASP A 423 16.61 -14.91 -9.22
C ASP A 423 17.07 -13.71 -8.39
N TYR A 424 17.82 -14.01 -7.31
CA TYR A 424 18.28 -13.11 -6.24
C TYR A 424 17.38 -13.02 -4.99
N VAL A 425 17.01 -14.18 -4.45
CA VAL A 425 17.17 -14.38 -3.00
C VAL A 425 18.67 -14.45 -2.72
N VAL A 426 19.31 -13.30 -2.49
CA VAL A 426 20.63 -13.28 -1.86
C VAL A 426 20.44 -12.78 -0.45
N SER A 427 20.57 -13.75 0.45
CA SER A 427 21.07 -13.65 1.82
C SER A 427 21.69 -12.30 2.15
N ILE A 428 21.05 -11.56 3.07
CA ILE A 428 21.69 -10.54 3.89
C ILE A 428 21.86 -11.12 5.29
#